data_AF-A0A535S8Y9-F1
#
_entry.id   AF-A0A535S8Y9-F1
#
_cell.length_a   1.000
_cell.length_b   1.000
_cell.length_c   1.000
_cell.angle_alpha   90.00
_cell.angle_beta   90.00
_cell.angle_gamma   90.00
#
_symmetry.space_group_name_H-M   'P 1'
#
loop_
_entity.id
_entity.type
_entity.pdbx_description
1 polymer ?
#
loop_
_entity_poly.entity_id
_entity_poly.type
_entity_poly.pdbx_seq_one_letter_code
_entity_poly.pdbx_strand_id
1 'polypeptide(L)'
;MTTVLAFHANGQGGAFECLALMPPVATSFSQESGDFEVNAMYVTGQVTSVYVTDGTAVLHGTATVTGLGAGTNMPFTFTVKAGGPGTTATLTVSGWTFHEILLEGQVTIH
;
A
#
# COMPACT_ATOMS: atom_id res chain seq x y z
N MET A 1 -13.51 -4.68 -1.22
CA MET A 1 -12.36 -4.21 -0.45
C MET A 1 -11.83 -3.00 -1.16
N THR A 2 -11.78 -1.87 -0.47
CA THR A 2 -11.24 -0.65 -1.02
C THR A 2 -10.17 -0.20 -0.05
N THR A 3 -8.99 0.11 -0.56
CA THR A 3 -7.93 0.73 0.24
C THR A 3 -7.66 2.10 -0.35
N VAL A 4 -7.42 3.12 0.48
CA VAL A 4 -6.95 4.42 0.02
C VAL A 4 -5.43 4.41 -0.13
N LEU A 5 -4.97 4.01 -1.31
CA LEU A 5 -3.56 4.18 -1.68
C LEU A 5 -3.38 5.53 -2.40
N ALA A 6 -2.59 6.41 -1.81
CA ALA A 6 -2.03 7.59 -2.47
C ALA A 6 -0.50 7.42 -2.50
N PHE A 7 0.06 7.11 -3.67
CA PHE A 7 1.51 7.04 -3.83
C PHE A 7 1.99 8.14 -4.78
N HIS A 8 3.13 8.76 -4.47
CA HIS A 8 3.85 9.64 -5.38
C HIS A 8 5.31 9.17 -5.49
N ALA A 9 5.52 8.13 -6.30
CA ALA A 9 6.84 7.61 -6.62
C ALA A 9 7.19 7.95 -8.07
N ASN A 10 8.42 8.37 -8.33
CA ASN A 10 8.92 8.52 -9.69
C ASN A 10 9.98 7.45 -9.98
N GLY A 11 10.37 7.29 -11.25
CA GLY A 11 11.32 6.25 -11.68
C GLY A 11 12.73 6.33 -11.07
N GLN A 12 13.01 7.31 -10.21
CA GLN A 12 14.30 7.50 -9.53
C GLN A 12 14.23 7.15 -8.02
N GLY A 13 13.08 6.68 -7.54
CA GLY A 13 12.78 6.54 -6.11
C GLY A 13 11.81 7.63 -5.62
N GLY A 14 11.81 7.89 -4.32
CA GLY A 14 11.00 8.97 -3.73
C GLY A 14 10.15 8.52 -2.55
N ALA A 15 9.31 9.44 -2.07
CA ALA A 15 8.45 9.20 -0.92
C ALA A 15 7.41 8.12 -1.24
N PHE A 16 7.25 7.19 -0.31
CA PHE A 16 6.21 6.18 -0.34
C PHE A 16 5.22 6.48 0.77
N GLU A 17 3.93 6.44 0.43
CA GLU A 17 2.84 6.52 1.39
C GLU A 17 1.79 5.49 0.99
N CYS A 18 1.31 4.73 1.97
CA CYS A 18 0.25 3.74 1.77
C CYS A 18 -0.53 3.61 3.07
N LEU A 19 -1.84 3.87 3.00
CA LEU A 19 -2.77 3.54 4.08
C LEU A 19 -3.42 2.21 3.70
N ALA A 20 -3.16 1.14 4.43
CA ALA A 20 -3.79 -0.15 4.18
C ALA A 20 -4.97 -0.38 5.13
N LEU A 21 -6.10 -0.82 4.57
CA LEU A 21 -7.34 -1.05 5.30
C LEU A 21 -7.56 -2.55 5.49
N MET A 22 -7.97 -2.96 6.68
CA MET A 22 -8.46 -4.32 6.89
C MET A 22 -9.99 -4.32 6.92
N PRO A 23 -10.62 -5.40 6.42
CA PRO A 23 -12.04 -5.57 6.59
C PRO A 23 -12.34 -5.58 8.09
N PRO A 24 -13.47 -5.02 8.53
CA PRO A 24 -13.90 -5.15 9.91
C PRO A 24 -13.91 -6.64 10.24
N VAL A 25 -13.08 -7.05 11.20
CA VAL A 25 -13.22 -8.38 11.80
C VAL A 25 -14.64 -8.43 12.34
N ALA A 26 -15.41 -9.43 11.94
CA ALA A 26 -16.68 -9.76 12.57
C ALA A 26 -16.42 -10.24 14.02
N THR A 27 -15.93 -9.35 14.89
CA THR A 27 -16.05 -9.52 16.33
C THR A 27 -17.50 -9.23 16.63
N SER A 28 -18.25 -10.32 16.71
CA SER A 28 -19.59 -10.45 17.28
C SER A 28 -20.15 -9.23 18.02
N PHE A 29 -21.43 -8.95 17.76
CA PHE A 29 -22.38 -8.08 18.48
C PHE A 29 -22.49 -6.62 18.00
N SER A 30 -23.17 -6.40 16.87
CA SER A 30 -24.52 -5.81 16.82
C SER A 30 -24.81 -5.27 15.41
N GLN A 31 -26.03 -5.50 14.94
CA GLN A 31 -26.51 -5.14 13.61
C GLN A 31 -26.89 -3.65 13.52
N GLU A 32 -26.14 -2.73 14.13
CA GLU A 32 -26.41 -1.29 14.06
C GLU A 32 -25.12 -0.46 14.30
N SER A 33 -24.33 -0.21 13.25
CA SER A 33 -23.54 1.03 13.04
C SER A 33 -22.60 0.81 11.85
N GLY A 34 -22.39 1.86 11.05
CA GLY A 34 -21.69 1.79 9.77
C GLY A 34 -20.33 1.08 9.83
N ASP A 35 -20.12 0.16 8.90
CA ASP A 35 -18.83 -0.49 8.69
C ASP A 35 -17.79 0.57 8.30
N PHE A 36 -17.01 1.02 9.28
CA PHE A 36 -15.79 1.76 9.02
C PHE A 36 -14.70 0.74 8.73
N GLU A 37 -14.16 0.77 7.52
CA GLU A 37 -12.89 0.10 7.22
C GLU A 37 -11.86 0.58 8.26
N VAL A 38 -11.29 -0.35 9.03
CA VAL A 38 -10.33 0.00 10.08
C VAL A 38 -8.96 0.16 9.45
N ASN A 39 -8.30 1.28 9.72
CA ASN A 39 -6.89 1.48 9.37
C ASN A 39 -6.06 0.36 9.99
N ALA A 40 -5.61 -0.59 9.17
CA ALA A 40 -4.83 -1.73 9.63
C ALA A 40 -3.37 -1.34 9.80
N MET A 41 -2.85 -0.61 8.82
CA MET A 41 -1.52 -0.04 8.89
C MET A 41 -1.42 1.23 8.06
N TYR A 42 -0.47 2.07 8.43
CA TYR A 42 -0.06 3.20 7.63
C TYR A 42 1.46 3.17 7.46
N VAL A 43 1.89 3.24 6.21
CA VAL A 43 3.26 2.96 5.76
C VAL A 43 3.79 4.20 5.07
N THR A 44 4.80 4.82 5.66
CA THR A 44 5.47 6.00 5.09
C THR A 44 6.96 5.76 5.00
N GLY A 45 7.55 5.98 3.83
CA GLY A 45 8.91 5.55 3.60
C GLY A 45 9.57 6.18 2.40
N GLN A 46 10.71 5.60 2.04
CA GLN A 46 11.47 5.99 0.87
C GLN A 46 11.68 4.75 0.00
N VAL A 47 11.35 4.90 -1.28
CA VAL A 47 11.71 3.96 -2.33
C VAL A 47 13.20 4.10 -2.61
N THR A 48 13.94 3.00 -2.50
CA THR A 48 15.39 2.94 -2.73
C THR A 48 15.74 2.33 -4.08
N SER A 49 14.86 1.52 -4.67
CA SER A 49 15.03 1.00 -6.03
C SER A 49 13.70 0.70 -6.69
N VAL A 50 13.66 0.85 -8.02
CA VAL A 50 12.51 0.50 -8.86
C VAL A 50 12.98 -0.45 -9.96
N TYR A 51 12.27 -1.56 -10.13
CA TYR A 51 12.44 -2.50 -11.23
C TYR A 51 11.18 -2.51 -12.08
N VAL A 52 11.35 -2.47 -13.39
CA VAL A 52 10.24 -2.51 -14.34
C VAL A 52 10.39 -3.73 -15.22
N THR A 53 9.32 -4.52 -15.33
CA THR A 53 9.25 -5.66 -16.26
C THR A 53 7.82 -5.82 -16.74
N ASP A 54 7.64 -5.88 -18.06
CA ASP A 54 6.33 -6.12 -18.71
C ASP A 54 5.20 -5.20 -18.22
N GLY A 55 5.50 -3.92 -18.00
CA GLY A 55 4.53 -2.93 -17.51
C GLY A 55 4.14 -3.12 -16.04
N THR A 56 4.92 -3.89 -15.27
CA THR A 56 4.82 -4.00 -13.81
C THR A 56 6.03 -3.32 -13.18
N ALA A 57 5.78 -2.42 -12.23
CA ALA A 57 6.81 -1.79 -11.41
C ALA A 57 6.87 -2.51 -10.05
N VAL A 58 8.08 -2.88 -9.65
CA VAL A 58 8.41 -3.42 -8.33
C VAL A 58 9.30 -2.41 -7.62
N LEU A 59 8.78 -1.80 -6.57
CA LEU A 59 9.43 -0.79 -5.75
C LEU A 59 9.92 -1.45 -4.46
N HIS A 60 11.20 -1.28 -4.15
CA HIS A 60 11.76 -1.67 -2.86
C HIS A 60 12.11 -0.41 -2.09
N GLY A 61 11.99 -0.48 -0.76
CA GLY A 61 12.32 0.65 0.09
C GLY A 61 12.30 0.29 1.57
N THR A 62 12.42 1.33 2.39
CA THR A 62 12.28 1.24 3.84
C THR A 62 11.21 2.20 4.32
N ALA A 63 10.39 1.78 5.27
CA ALA A 63 9.28 2.58 5.79
C ALA A 63 9.20 2.55 7.32
N THR A 64 8.53 3.57 7.84
CA THR A 64 7.89 3.54 9.16
C THR A 64 6.48 3.01 8.98
N VAL A 65 6.14 1.99 9.77
CA VAL A 65 4.83 1.35 9.79
C VAL A 65 4.17 1.69 11.12
N THR A 66 2.92 2.13 11.08
CA THR A 66 2.04 2.21 12.26
C THR A 66 0.93 1.17 12.16
N GLY A 67 0.30 0.80 13.28
CA GLY A 67 -0.73 -0.24 13.32
C GLY A 67 -0.14 -1.65 13.36
N LEU A 68 -0.66 -2.56 12.54
CA LEU A 68 -0.18 -3.93 12.46
C LEU A 68 1.24 -3.99 11.88
N GLY A 69 2.14 -4.69 12.57
CA GLY A 69 3.54 -4.76 12.17
C GLY A 69 4.29 -3.44 12.34
N ALA A 70 3.89 -2.61 13.32
CA ALA A 70 4.50 -1.33 13.61
C ALA A 70 6.02 -1.44 13.85
N GLY A 71 6.76 -0.49 13.31
CA GLY A 71 8.22 -0.47 13.35
C GLY A 71 8.79 0.62 12.46
N THR A 72 10.09 0.90 12.63
CA THR A 72 10.83 1.85 11.79
C THR A 72 11.88 1.12 10.97
N ASN A 73 12.26 1.69 9.83
CA ASN A 73 13.21 1.09 8.88
C ASN A 73 12.80 -0.32 8.42
N MET A 74 11.49 -0.57 8.34
CA MET A 74 10.95 -1.84 7.88
C MET A 74 11.14 -1.93 6.36
N PRO A 75 11.82 -2.98 5.84
CA PRO A 75 11.90 -3.17 4.41
C PRO A 75 10.50 -3.45 3.86
N PHE A 76 10.18 -2.86 2.72
CA PHE A 76 8.94 -3.13 2.00
C PHE A 76 9.21 -3.46 0.53
N THR A 77 8.26 -4.17 -0.06
CA THR A 77 8.15 -4.40 -1.49
C THR A 77 6.75 -4.00 -1.93
N PHE A 78 6.66 -3.14 -2.93
CA PHE A 78 5.39 -2.69 -3.49
C PHE A 78 5.38 -3.01 -4.99
N THR A 79 4.40 -3.79 -5.43
CA THR A 79 4.24 -4.23 -6.81
C THR A 79 2.97 -3.64 -7.40
N VAL A 80 3.07 -2.98 -8.54
CA VAL A 80 1.92 -2.36 -9.20
C VAL A 80 2.07 -2.43 -10.72
N LYS A 81 0.97 -2.65 -11.43
CA LYS A 81 0.95 -2.57 -12.89
C LYS A 81 0.77 -1.10 -13.33
N ALA A 82 1.34 -0.70 -14.46
CA ALA A 82 1.04 0.61 -15.05
C ALA A 82 -0.48 0.81 -15.18
N GLY A 83 -0.96 1.98 -14.78
CA GLY A 83 -2.39 2.27 -14.77
C GLY A 83 -2.75 3.53 -13.98
N GLY A 84 -4.04 3.84 -13.96
CA GLY A 84 -4.60 4.94 -13.17
C GLY A 84 -5.46 4.43 -12.01
N PRO A 85 -6.40 5.25 -11.51
CA PRO A 85 -7.36 4.85 -10.49
C PRO A 85 -8.05 3.53 -10.83
N GLY A 86 -8.20 2.65 -9.82
CA GLY A 86 -8.74 1.30 -9.96
C GLY A 86 -7.70 0.21 -10.22
N THR A 87 -6.43 0.57 -10.44
CA THR A 87 -5.34 -0.40 -10.61
C THR A 87 -5.05 -1.11 -9.30
N THR A 88 -4.87 -2.43 -9.35
CA THR A 88 -4.49 -3.21 -8.17
C THR A 88 -2.98 -3.17 -7.95
N ALA A 89 -2.59 -3.15 -6.68
CA ALA A 89 -1.22 -3.22 -6.24
C ALA A 89 -1.07 -4.22 -5.09
N THR A 90 0.16 -4.62 -4.78
CA THR A 90 0.46 -5.49 -3.64
C THR A 90 1.57 -4.88 -2.82
N LEU A 91 1.33 -4.71 -1.53
CA LEU A 91 2.31 -4.23 -0.56
C LEU A 91 2.68 -5.38 0.38
N THR A 92 3.97 -5.71 0.44
CA THR A 92 4.54 -6.62 1.43
C THR A 92 5.44 -5.83 2.36
N VAL A 93 5.13 -5.83 3.65
CA VAL A 93 5.89 -5.12 4.70
C VAL A 93 5.63 -5.77 6.05
N SER A 94 6.64 -5.77 6.93
CA SER A 94 6.52 -6.31 8.30
C SER A 94 6.00 -7.76 8.38
N GLY A 95 6.26 -8.58 7.35
CA GLY A 95 5.78 -9.97 7.26
C GLY A 95 4.33 -10.13 6.80
N TRP A 96 3.63 -9.02 6.50
CA TRP A 96 2.26 -9.00 5.99
C TRP A 96 2.25 -8.72 4.49
N THR A 97 1.20 -9.17 3.81
CA THR A 97 0.93 -8.86 2.40
C THR A 97 -0.49 -8.34 2.27
N PHE A 98 -0.63 -7.20 1.62
CA PHE A 98 -1.90 -6.52 1.41
C PHE A 98 -2.14 -6.31 -0.08
N HIS A 99 -3.39 -6.49 -0.49
CA HIS A 99 -3.84 -6.26 -1.86
C HIS A 99 -4.57 -4.93 -1.91
N GLU A 100 -3.95 -3.96 -2.58
CA GLU A 100 -4.39 -2.57 -2.57
C GLU A 100 -5.01 -2.18 -3.90
N ILE A 101 -5.81 -1.12 -3.88
CA ILE A 101 -6.35 -0.48 -5.06
C ILE A 101 -5.86 0.96 -5.05
N LEU A 102 -5.31 1.41 -6.18
CA LEU A 102 -4.96 2.81 -6.38
C LEU A 102 -6.25 3.63 -6.49
N LEU A 103 -6.51 4.56 -5.58
CA LEU A 103 -7.69 5.43 -5.69
C LEU A 103 -7.39 6.72 -6.43
N GLU A 104 -6.19 7.26 -6.23
CA GLU A 104 -5.75 8.51 -6.83
C GLU A 104 -4.29 8.39 -7.28
N GLY A 105 -3.95 9.12 -8.35
CA GLY A 105 -2.61 9.10 -8.95
C GLY A 105 -2.51 8.25 -10.22
N GLN A 106 -1.31 8.22 -10.79
CA GLN A 106 -1.01 7.49 -12.02
C GLN A 106 0.33 6.78 -11.86
N VAL A 107 0.36 5.48 -12.17
CA VAL A 107 1.59 4.72 -12.32
C VAL A 107 2.05 4.89 -13.76
N THR A 108 2.99 5.80 -13.99
CA THR A 108 3.65 5.91 -15.30
C THR A 108 4.96 5.14 -15.27
N ILE A 109 5.10 4.18 -16.17
CA ILE A 109 6.25 3.32 -16.31
C ILE A 109 6.92 3.66 -17.65
N HIS A 110 8.20 4.06 -17.63
CA HIS A 110 9.00 4.38 -18.81
C HIS A 110 10.17 3.41 -18.95
#